data_AF-A0AAW9YPS0-F1
#
_entry.id   AF-A0AAW9YPS0-F1
#
_cell.length_a   1.000
_cell.length_b   1.000
_cell.length_c   1.000
_cell.angle_alpha   90.00
_cell.angle_beta   90.00
_cell.angle_gamma   90.00
#
_symmetry.space_group_name_H-M   'P 1'
#
loop_
_entity.id
_entity.type
_entity.pdbx_description
1 polymer ?
#
loop_
_entity_poly.entity_id
_entity_poly.type
_entity_poly.pdbx_seq_one_letter_code
_entity_poly.pdbx_strand_id
1 'polypeptide(L)' 'MRGQGADAVVYVEMSLEKEGIKSIGKAVSPDIIQASVEAFIDAYNIAYA' A
#
# COMPACT_ATOMS: atom_id res chain seq x y z
N MET A 1 -7.82 -17.15 16.93
CA MET A 1 -6.51 -17.25 16.26
C MET A 1 -5.75 -15.95 16.49
N ARG A 2 -4.69 -15.98 17.31
CA ARG A 2 -3.76 -14.86 17.54
C ARG A 2 -2.38 -15.49 17.69
N GLY A 3 -1.70 -15.70 16.56
CA GLY A 3 -0.34 -16.25 16.54
C GLY A 3 0.67 -15.14 16.80
N GLN A 4 1.20 -15.08 18.02
CA GLN A 4 2.42 -14.35 18.37
C GLN A 4 3.67 -15.14 17.88
N GLY A 5 3.83 -15.34 16.57
CA GLY A 5 4.91 -16.23 16.08
C GLY A 5 5.34 -16.13 14.63
N ALA A 6 4.73 -15.27 13.83
CA ALA A 6 5.33 -14.85 12.57
C ALA A 6 5.43 -13.34 12.65
N ASP A 7 6.61 -12.76 12.39
CA ASP A 7 6.78 -11.33 12.10
C ASP A 7 6.09 -11.02 10.77
N ALA A 8 4.78 -11.27 10.72
CA ALA A 8 3.95 -11.18 9.54
C ALA A 8 3.74 -9.69 9.26
N VAL A 9 4.37 -9.23 8.19
CA VAL A 9 4.16 -7.89 7.64
C VAL A 9 3.26 -8.00 6.42
N VAL A 10 2.40 -7.01 6.25
CA VAL A 10 1.57 -6.87 5.05
C VAL A 10 2.33 -6.02 4.06
N TYR A 11 2.63 -6.58 2.89
CA TYR A 11 3.10 -5.83 1.73
C TYR A 11 1.91 -5.50 0.85
N VAL A 12 1.70 -4.21 0.56
CA VAL A 12 0.66 -3.74 -0.35
C VAL A 12 1.33 -3.10 -1.56
N GLU A 13 0.92 -3.55 -2.74
CA GLU A 13 1.17 -2.87 -4.01
C GLU A 13 -0.19 -2.41 -4.56
N MET A 14 -0.38 -1.09 -4.65
CA MET A 14 -1.64 -0.50 -5.07
C MET A 14 -1.48 0.21 -6.41
N SER A 15 -2.28 -0.21 -7.38
CA SER A 15 -2.38 0.44 -8.68
C SER A 15 -3.52 1.47 -8.66
N LEU A 16 -3.20 2.73 -8.94
CA LEU A 16 -4.18 3.76 -9.27
C LEU A 16 -4.10 4.08 -10.76
N GLU A 17 -5.26 4.32 -11.37
CA GLU A 17 -5.36 4.75 -12.76
C GLU A 17 -6.10 6.08 -12.81
N LYS A 18 -5.49 7.07 -13.47
CA LYS A 18 -6.05 8.39 -13.68
C LYS A 18 -5.67 8.88 -15.07
N GLU A 19 -6.67 9.22 -15.90
CA GLU A 19 -6.44 9.80 -17.23
C GLU A 19 -5.47 8.99 -18.12
N GLY A 20 -5.49 7.65 -17.97
CA GLY A 20 -4.59 6.74 -18.68
C GLY A 20 -3.17 6.65 -18.10
N ILE A 21 -2.85 7.43 -17.06
CA ILE A 21 -1.61 7.32 -16.29
C ILE A 21 -1.84 6.33 -15.15
N LYS A 22 -1.01 5.29 -15.12
CA LYS A 22 -0.98 4.31 -14.05
C LYS A 22 0.10 4.67 -13.06
N SER A 23 -0.25 4.79 -11.78
CA SER A 23 0.71 4.89 -10.68
C SER A 23 0.66 3.64 -9.81
N ILE A 24 1.79 3.26 -9.26
CA ILE A 24 1.92 2.10 -8.38
C ILE A 24 2.57 2.59 -7.09
N GLY A 25 1.78 2.59 -6.02
CA GLY A 25 2.25 2.90 -4.68
C GLY A 25 2.48 1.65 -3.86
N LYS A 26 3.45 1.72 -2.95
CA LYS A 26 3.92 0.57 -2.18
C LYS A 26 4.09 0.90 -0.71
N ALA A 27 3.67 -0.03 0.16
CA ALA A 27 3.91 0.10 1.60
C ALA A 27 4.01 -1.26 2.29
N VAL A 28 4.67 -1.26 3.45
CA VAL A 28 4.84 -2.43 4.31
C VAL A 28 4.50 -2.04 5.74
N SER A 29 3.53 -2.72 6.35
CA SER A 29 3.20 -2.54 7.77
C SER A 29 2.71 -3.85 8.39
N PRO A 30 2.94 -4.09 9.70
CA PRO A 30 2.25 -5.16 10.44
C PRO A 30 0.72 -4.98 10.46
N ASP A 31 0.24 -3.77 10.21
CA ASP A 31 -1.18 -3.42 10.16
C ASP A 31 -1.65 -3.27 8.69
N ILE A 32 -2.66 -4.06 8.31
CA ILE A 32 -3.21 -4.08 6.95
C ILE A 32 -3.84 -2.76 6.53
N ILE A 33 -4.48 -2.03 7.47
CA ILE A 33 -5.12 -0.75 7.18
C ILE A 33 -4.02 0.28 6.94
N GLN A 34 -3.00 0.33 7.80
CA GLN A 34 -1.87 1.24 7.61
C GLN A 34 -1.15 0.99 6.29
N ALA A 35 -0.79 -0.26 5.97
CA ALA A 35 -0.15 -0.59 4.69
C ALA A 35 -1.02 -0.17 3.48
N SER A 36 -2.34 -0.31 3.58
CA SER A 36 -3.25 0.09 2.51
C SER A 36 -3.33 1.61 2.33
N VAL A 37 -3.38 2.36 3.44
CA VAL A 37 -3.43 3.84 3.41
C VAL A 37 -2.12 4.42 2.88
N GLU A 38 -0.97 3.91 3.34
CA GLU A 38 0.33 4.38 2.89
C GLU A 38 0.58 4.08 1.41
N ALA A 39 0.24 2.87 0.94
CA ALA A 39 0.35 2.52 -0.47
C ALA A 39 -0.58 3.38 -1.36
N PHE A 40 -1.77 3.75 -0.86
CA PHE A 40 -2.65 4.69 -1.56
C PHE A 40 -2.03 6.09 -1.66
N ILE A 41 -1.51 6.63 -0.55
CA ILE A 41 -0.89 7.97 -0.51
C ILE A 41 0.31 8.02 -1.47
N ASP A 42 1.15 6.98 -1.46
CA ASP A 42 2.29 6.86 -2.37
C ASP A 42 1.85 6.85 -3.85
N ALA A 43 0.87 6.00 -4.19
CA ALA A 43 0.30 5.94 -5.54
C ALA A 43 -0.34 7.27 -5.97
N TYR A 44 -1.04 7.95 -5.06
CA TYR A 44 -1.67 9.24 -5.30
C TYR A 44 -0.62 10.32 -5.56
N ASN A 45 0.43 10.41 -4.73
CA ASN A 45 1.49 11.38 -4.94
C ASN A 45 2.21 11.16 -6.27
N ILE A 46 2.41 9.91 -6.70
CA ILE A 46 2.98 9.59 -8.02
C ILE A 46 2.06 10.03 -9.17
N ALA A 47 0.74 9.82 -9.04
CA ALA A 47 -0.22 10.17 -10.10
C ALA A 47 -0.52 11.67 -10.19
N TYR A 48 -0.14 12.47 -9.19
CA TYR A 48 -0.49 13.89 -9.09
C TYR A 48 0.71 14.82 -8.86
N ALA A 49 1.94 14.30 -8.98
CA ALA A 49 3.19 15.08 -9.04
C ALA A 49 3.41 15.68 -10.44
#